data_AF-A0A2E5JD47-F1
#
_entry.id   AF-A0A2E5JD47-F1
#
_cell.length_a   1.000
_cell.length_b   1.000
_cell.length_c   1.000
_cell.angle_alpha   90.00
_cell.angle_beta   90.00
_cell.angle_gamma   90.00
#
_symmetry.space_group_name_H-M   'P 1'
#
loop_
_entity.id
_entity.type
_entity.pdbx_description
1 polymer ?
#
loop_
_entity_poly.entity_id
_entity_poly.type
_entity_poly.pdbx_seq_one_letter_code
_entity_poly.pdbx_strand_id
1 'polypeptide(L)'
;MPNRSHPKICWALVHGGMGSFELVSRNPDYFASAFPICGGAITAWAKAMSKSLMWIFHGEKDKVVSANYSKEIFTALKEINAAFKLTLHLEVFHYIWHKGFGDLELMQWLFSNQKNNRSLSKDQGILKISKGKYRKQVYFLR
;
A
#
# COMPACT_ATOMS: atom_id res chain seq x y z
N MET A 1 -31.08 2.88 13.41
CA MET A 1 -30.54 2.83 12.04
C MET A 1 -29.06 2.48 12.11
N PRO A 2 -28.51 1.54 11.32
CA PRO A 2 -27.07 1.32 11.34
C PRO A 2 -26.40 2.53 10.68
N ASN A 3 -25.58 3.23 11.45
CA ASN A 3 -24.76 4.35 11.02
C ASN A 3 -23.74 3.84 9.99
N ARG A 4 -24.10 3.82 8.69
CA ARG A 4 -23.20 3.42 7.61
C ARG A 4 -22.27 4.60 7.30
N SER A 5 -21.27 4.81 8.14
CA SER A 5 -20.16 5.68 7.78
C SER A 5 -19.42 5.05 6.58
N HIS A 6 -19.44 5.71 5.43
CA HIS A 6 -18.70 5.26 4.24
C HIS A 6 -17.20 5.06 4.56
N PRO A 7 -16.54 4.04 4.00
CA PRO A 7 -15.10 3.84 4.20
C PRO A 7 -14.33 5.04 3.68
N LYS A 8 -13.52 5.66 4.55
CA LYS A 8 -12.65 6.78 4.17
C LYS A 8 -11.34 6.22 3.62
N ILE A 9 -11.04 6.53 2.36
CA ILE A 9 -9.88 6.03 1.62
C ILE A 9 -8.88 7.18 1.44
N CYS A 10 -7.60 6.95 1.74
CA CYS A 10 -6.51 7.91 1.49
C CYS A 10 -5.65 7.44 0.31
N TRP A 11 -5.35 8.32 -0.63
CA TRP A 11 -4.39 8.05 -1.68
C TRP A 11 -3.79 9.34 -2.20
N ALA A 12 -2.57 9.25 -2.69
CA ALA A 12 -1.96 10.32 -3.45
C ALA A 12 -0.74 9.82 -4.24
N LEU A 13 -0.29 10.65 -5.17
CA LEU A 13 0.72 10.35 -6.17
C LEU A 13 2.06 10.98 -5.81
N VAL A 14 3.17 10.24 -6.01
CA VAL A 14 4.52 10.80 -6.02
C VAL A 14 4.86 11.43 -4.65
N HIS A 15 5.01 12.75 -4.55
CA HIS A 15 5.17 13.48 -3.29
C HIS A 15 3.98 13.24 -2.36
N GLY A 16 2.79 13.08 -2.92
CA GLY A 16 1.60 12.66 -2.20
C GLY A 16 1.66 11.22 -1.68
N GLY A 17 2.53 10.36 -2.22
CA GLY A 17 2.81 9.05 -1.63
C GLY A 17 3.35 9.17 -0.21
N MET A 18 4.29 10.10 0.03
CA MET A 18 4.77 10.44 1.39
C MET A 18 3.65 11.08 2.23
N GLY A 19 2.89 12.01 1.65
CA GLY A 19 1.74 12.65 2.32
C GLY A 19 0.65 11.65 2.73
N SER A 20 0.44 10.58 1.96
CA SER A 20 -0.52 9.52 2.31
C SER A 20 -0.06 8.75 3.55
N PHE A 21 1.23 8.42 3.63
CA PHE A 21 1.78 7.78 4.83
C PHE A 21 1.69 8.70 6.05
N GLU A 22 2.00 9.98 5.89
CA GLU A 22 1.89 10.97 6.97
C GLU A 22 0.44 11.16 7.43
N LEU A 23 -0.52 11.29 6.51
CA LEU A 23 -1.93 11.45 6.85
C LEU A 23 -2.46 10.24 7.62
N VAL A 24 -2.10 9.03 7.18
CA VAL A 24 -2.51 7.78 7.84
C VAL A 24 -1.83 7.64 9.20
N SER A 25 -0.55 7.98 9.32
CA SER A 25 0.16 7.88 10.60
C SER A 25 -0.38 8.86 11.65
N ARG A 26 -0.72 10.08 11.23
CA ARG A 26 -1.27 11.13 12.11
C ARG A 26 -2.75 10.91 12.44
N ASN A 27 -3.48 10.19 11.58
CA ASN A 27 -4.92 9.93 11.75
C ASN A 27 -5.22 8.42 11.66
N PRO A 28 -4.65 7.60 12.56
CA PRO A 28 -4.63 6.14 12.42
C PRO A 28 -6.02 5.50 12.52
N ASP A 29 -6.97 6.19 13.15
CA ASP A 29 -8.36 5.75 13.29
C ASP A 29 -9.31 6.40 12.28
N TYR A 30 -8.83 7.24 11.36
CA TYR A 30 -9.69 7.96 10.41
C TYR A 30 -9.91 7.19 9.11
N PHE A 31 -8.83 6.63 8.55
CA PHE A 31 -8.85 5.93 7.28
C PHE A 31 -9.14 4.44 7.46
N ALA A 32 -9.87 3.86 6.51
CA ALA A 32 -10.09 2.42 6.44
C ALA A 32 -8.97 1.73 5.65
N SER A 33 -8.56 2.35 4.54
CA SER A 33 -7.51 1.88 3.68
C SER A 33 -6.74 3.03 3.03
N ALA A 34 -5.50 2.76 2.63
CA ALA A 34 -4.71 3.68 1.82
C ALA A 34 -3.87 2.98 0.76
N PHE A 35 -3.62 3.65 -0.36
CA PHE A 35 -2.78 3.10 -1.43
C PHE A 35 -1.75 4.14 -1.92
N PRO A 36 -0.61 4.28 -1.23
CA PRO A 36 0.45 5.21 -1.62
C PRO A 36 1.20 4.71 -2.86
N ILE A 37 1.51 5.63 -3.78
CA ILE A 37 2.24 5.34 -5.02
C ILE A 37 3.58 6.10 -5.03
N CYS A 38 4.69 5.37 -5.18
CA CYS A 38 6.06 5.88 -5.23
C CYS A 38 6.42 6.84 -4.08
N GLY A 39 6.09 6.45 -2.84
CA GLY A 39 6.37 7.22 -1.63
C GLY A 39 7.38 6.57 -0.69
N GLY A 40 7.59 7.23 0.45
CA GLY A 40 8.37 6.74 1.58
C GLY A 40 7.72 7.15 2.90
N ALA A 41 8.00 6.41 3.97
CA ALA A 41 7.49 6.69 5.30
C ALA A 41 8.60 6.52 6.33
N ILE A 42 8.51 7.24 7.44
CA ILE A 42 9.36 7.01 8.59
C ILE A 42 8.93 5.69 9.25
N THR A 43 9.86 4.74 9.40
CA THR A 43 9.58 3.40 9.96
C THR A 43 9.01 3.43 11.37
N ALA A 44 9.38 4.44 12.17
CA ALA A 44 8.81 4.66 13.50
C ALA A 44 7.28 4.85 13.50
N TRP A 45 6.68 5.22 12.36
CA TRP A 45 5.24 5.37 12.22
C TRP A 45 4.50 4.05 11.95
N ALA A 46 5.21 2.94 11.76
CA ALA A 46 4.61 1.64 11.43
C ALA A 46 3.47 1.26 12.39
N LYS A 47 3.67 1.44 13.70
CA LYS A 47 2.65 1.12 14.71
C LYS A 47 1.39 1.97 14.59
N ALA A 48 1.52 3.25 14.22
CA ALA A 48 0.36 4.10 14.01
C ALA A 48 -0.41 3.67 12.75
N MET A 49 0.33 3.40 11.67
CA MET A 49 -0.29 3.08 10.38
C MET A 49 -0.91 1.67 10.33
N SER A 50 -0.51 0.74 11.21
CA SER A 50 -1.01 -0.64 11.24
C SER A 50 -2.52 -0.78 11.48
N LYS A 51 -3.18 0.29 11.94
CA LYS A 51 -4.64 0.34 12.09
C LYS A 51 -5.39 0.45 10.76
N SER A 52 -4.72 0.89 9.70
CA SER A 52 -5.27 1.04 8.35
C SER A 52 -4.70 -0.04 7.43
N LEU A 53 -5.55 -0.57 6.54
CA LEU A 53 -5.11 -1.48 5.49
C LEU A 53 -4.34 -0.68 4.44
N MET A 54 -3.19 -1.18 3.98
CA MET A 54 -2.41 -0.42 3.02
C MET A 54 -1.83 -1.27 1.91
N TRP A 55 -1.85 -0.69 0.71
CA TRP A 55 -1.27 -1.29 -0.49
C TRP A 55 -0.35 -0.30 -1.20
N ILE A 56 0.96 -0.46 -1.05
CA ILE A 56 1.95 0.39 -1.75
C ILE A 56 2.18 -0.12 -3.17
N PHE A 57 2.32 0.81 -4.11
CA PHE A 57 2.90 0.55 -5.42
C PHE A 57 4.20 1.35 -5.60
N HIS A 58 5.26 0.71 -6.08
CA HIS A 58 6.54 1.37 -6.35
C HIS A 58 7.24 0.79 -7.59
N GLY A 59 7.91 1.64 -8.36
CA GLY A 59 8.84 1.21 -9.41
C GLY A 59 10.22 0.87 -8.83
N GLU A 60 10.73 -0.33 -9.08
CA GLU A 60 12.05 -0.74 -8.56
C GLU A 60 13.21 0.10 -9.12
N LYS A 61 13.05 0.63 -10.34
CA LYS A 61 14.04 1.48 -10.99
C LYS A 61 13.77 2.96 -10.77
N ASP A 62 12.91 3.32 -9.82
CA ASP A 62 12.64 4.72 -9.50
C ASP A 62 13.93 5.45 -9.08
N LYS A 63 14.24 6.53 -9.80
CA LYS A 63 15.43 7.37 -9.59
C LYS A 63 15.12 8.66 -8.84
N VAL A 64 13.83 8.97 -8.62
CA VAL A 64 13.38 10.18 -7.92
C VAL A 64 13.15 9.87 -6.45
N VAL A 65 12.40 8.79 -6.17
CA VAL A 65 12.19 8.26 -4.82
C VAL A 65 12.69 6.83 -4.80
N SER A 66 13.65 6.50 -3.95
CA SER A 66 14.18 5.14 -3.91
C SER A 66 13.11 4.16 -3.44
N ALA A 67 12.95 3.04 -4.16
CA ALA A 67 12.08 1.94 -3.75
C ALA A 67 12.48 1.35 -2.39
N ASN A 68 13.71 1.58 -1.93
CA ASN A 68 14.16 1.16 -0.60
C ASN A 68 13.30 1.76 0.52
N TYR A 69 12.81 2.99 0.39
CA TYR A 69 11.92 3.57 1.39
C TYR A 69 10.62 2.77 1.56
N SER A 70 10.06 2.26 0.46
CA SER A 70 8.88 1.39 0.50
C SER A 70 9.20 -0.01 1.04
N LYS A 71 10.41 -0.53 0.80
CA LYS A 71 10.87 -1.81 1.36
C LYS A 71 11.11 -1.71 2.87
N GLU A 72 11.73 -0.63 3.34
CA GLU A 72 11.99 -0.39 4.76
C GLU A 72 10.71 -0.31 5.58
N ILE A 73 9.72 0.48 5.13
CA ILE A 73 8.44 0.53 5.83
C ILE A 73 7.68 -0.80 5.76
N PHE A 74 7.77 -1.51 4.64
CA PHE A 74 7.21 -2.85 4.52
C PHE A 74 7.79 -3.80 5.57
N THR A 75 9.11 -3.80 5.75
CA THR A 75 9.79 -4.61 6.78
C THR A 75 9.32 -4.24 8.19
N ALA A 76 9.29 -2.95 8.51
CA ALA A 76 8.84 -2.47 9.83
C ALA A 76 7.37 -2.85 10.12
N LEU A 77 6.49 -2.80 9.10
CA LEU A 77 5.10 -3.23 9.21
C LEU A 77 4.96 -4.75 9.31
N LYS A 78 5.85 -5.51 8.65
CA LYS A 78 5.91 -6.97 8.77
C LYS A 78 6.27 -7.40 10.20
N GLU A 79 7.26 -6.77 10.82
CA GLU A 79 7.70 -7.08 12.19
C GLU A 79 6.59 -6.99 13.22
N ILE A 80 5.64 -6.08 13.02
CA ILE A 80 4.48 -5.89 13.91
C ILE A 80 3.22 -6.63 13.44
N ASN A 81 3.34 -7.52 12.46
CA ASN A 81 2.23 -8.31 11.90
C ASN A 81 1.06 -7.44 11.40
N ALA A 82 1.35 -6.27 10.83
CA ALA A 82 0.33 -5.38 10.26
C ALA A 82 -0.23 -5.92 8.93
N ALA A 83 -1.48 -5.58 8.61
CA ALA A 83 -2.11 -5.98 7.35
C ALA A 83 -1.69 -5.02 6.22
N PHE A 84 -0.71 -5.44 5.43
CA PHE A 84 -0.02 -4.60 4.47
C PHE A 84 0.41 -5.35 3.20
N LYS A 85 0.34 -4.66 2.05
CA LYS A 85 0.76 -5.20 0.75
C LYS A 85 1.71 -4.23 0.04
N LEU A 86 2.75 -4.77 -0.59
CA LEU A 86 3.68 -3.99 -1.42
C LEU A 86 3.76 -4.61 -2.80
N THR A 87 3.47 -3.84 -3.84
CA THR A 87 3.72 -4.20 -5.24
C THR A 87 4.94 -3.45 -5.76
N LEU A 88 5.98 -4.20 -6.10
CA LEU A 88 7.19 -3.69 -6.76
C LEU A 88 7.18 -4.03 -8.24
N HIS A 89 7.30 -3.02 -9.09
CA HIS A 89 7.44 -3.22 -10.52
C HIS A 89 8.92 -3.10 -10.94
N LEU A 90 9.52 -4.25 -11.25
CA LEU A 90 10.97 -4.44 -11.36
C LEU A 90 11.65 -3.62 -12.47
N GLU A 91 10.89 -3.19 -13.47
CA GLU A 91 11.41 -2.49 -14.65
C GLU A 91 10.78 -1.12 -14.88
N VAL A 92 10.03 -0.62 -13.89
CA VAL A 92 9.35 0.67 -13.97
C VAL A 92 10.11 1.69 -13.14
N PHE A 93 10.22 2.90 -13.69
CA PHE A 93 10.77 4.08 -13.03
C PHE A 93 9.68 4.77 -12.19
N HIS A 94 9.76 6.09 -12.02
CA HIS A 94 8.91 6.85 -11.12
C HIS A 94 7.41 6.86 -11.47
N TYR A 95 7.07 6.94 -12.76
CA TYR A 95 5.68 7.15 -13.19
C TYR A 95 4.90 5.84 -13.31
N ILE A 96 4.40 5.33 -12.19
CA ILE A 96 3.68 4.05 -12.14
C ILE A 96 2.19 4.13 -11.84
N TRP A 97 1.68 5.33 -11.60
CA TRP A 97 0.30 5.57 -11.19
C TRP A 97 -0.73 4.94 -12.14
N HIS A 98 -0.48 4.99 -13.45
CA HIS A 98 -1.34 4.37 -14.47
C HIS A 98 -1.46 2.85 -14.31
N LYS A 99 -0.45 2.17 -13.75
CA LYS A 99 -0.50 0.73 -13.46
C LYS A 99 -1.29 0.43 -12.19
N GLY A 100 -1.22 1.30 -11.19
CA GLY A 100 -2.04 1.18 -9.98
C GLY A 100 -3.52 1.38 -10.29
N PHE A 101 -3.87 2.49 -10.95
CA PHE A 101 -5.26 2.77 -11.34
C PHE A 101 -5.82 1.81 -12.38
N GLY A 102 -4.96 1.26 -13.24
CA GLY A 102 -5.35 0.23 -14.21
C GLY A 102 -5.50 -1.17 -13.63
N ASP A 103 -5.18 -1.38 -12.34
CA ASP A 103 -5.31 -2.68 -11.69
C ASP A 103 -6.72 -2.88 -11.14
N LEU A 104 -7.48 -3.77 -11.78
CA LEU A 104 -8.82 -4.13 -11.34
C LEU A 104 -8.82 -4.73 -9.92
N GLU A 105 -7.73 -5.40 -9.51
CA GLU A 105 -7.60 -5.92 -8.16
C GLU A 105 -7.45 -4.81 -7.12
N LEU A 106 -6.83 -3.68 -7.46
CA LEU A 106 -6.76 -2.55 -6.54
C LEU A 106 -8.16 -2.00 -6.25
N MET A 107 -8.98 -1.83 -7.29
CA MET A 107 -10.35 -1.36 -7.11
C MET A 107 -11.18 -2.36 -6.31
N GLN A 108 -11.11 -3.65 -6.63
CA GLN A 108 -11.82 -4.69 -5.87
C GLN A 108 -11.37 -4.73 -4.41
N TRP A 109 -10.06 -4.60 -4.14
CA TRP A 109 -9.50 -4.53 -2.80
C TRP A 109 -9.98 -3.28 -2.05
N LEU A 110 -10.01 -2.11 -2.68
CA LEU A 110 -10.47 -0.89 -2.03
C LEU A 110 -11.93 -0.98 -1.58
N PHE A 111 -12.81 -1.55 -2.41
CA PHE A 111 -14.24 -1.64 -2.11
C PHE A 111 -14.61 -2.82 -1.21
N SER A 112 -13.82 -3.90 -1.18
CA SER A 112 -13.99 -5.00 -0.24
C SER A 112 -13.52 -4.66 1.18
N ASN A 113 -12.62 -3.69 1.31
CA ASN A 113 -11.95 -3.35 2.57
C ASN A 113 -12.65 -2.21 3.30
N GLN A 114 -13.79 -2.51 3.93
CA GLN A 114 -14.51 -1.56 4.78
C GLN A 114 -14.09 -1.72 6.25
N LYS A 115 -14.03 -0.61 7.00
CA LYS A 115 -13.54 -0.57 8.40
C LYS A 115 -14.22 -1.58 9.34
N ASN A 116 -15.47 -1.95 9.03
CA ASN A 116 -16.31 -2.87 9.81
C ASN A 116 -16.37 -4.30 9.24
N ASN A 117 -15.78 -4.55 8.06
CA ASN A 117 -15.74 -5.86 7.42
C ASN A 117 -14.27 -6.27 7.22
N ARG A 118 -13.53 -6.38 8.33
CA ARG A 118 -12.13 -6.83 8.35
C ARG A 118 -12.01 -8.34 8.11
N SER A 119 -12.74 -8.88 7.15
CA SER A 119 -12.57 -10.24 6.65
C SER A 119 -11.53 -10.22 5.52
N LEU A 120 -10.34 -9.73 5.81
CA LEU A 120 -9.24 -9.78 4.85
C LEU A 120 -8.13 -10.60 5.44
N SER A 121 -7.81 -11.66 4.71
CA SER A 121 -6.58 -12.41 4.79
C SER A 121 -5.43 -11.49 5.18
N LYS A 122 -4.62 -11.95 6.12
CA LYS A 122 -3.29 -11.39 6.36
C LYS A 122 -2.42 -11.65 5.12
N ASP A 123 -2.76 -11.04 3.98
CA ASP A 123 -1.97 -11.08 2.75
C ASP A 123 -0.77 -10.16 2.91
N GLN A 124 0.07 -10.51 3.88
CA GLN A 124 1.38 -9.95 4.11
C GLN A 124 2.29 -10.51 3.01
N GLY A 125 2.41 -9.77 1.93
CA GLY A 125 3.15 -10.23 0.76
C GLY A 125 3.77 -9.10 -0.01
N ILE A 126 4.96 -9.36 -0.55
CA ILE A 126 5.53 -8.54 -1.61
C ILE A 126 5.12 -9.18 -2.94
N LEU A 127 4.36 -8.44 -3.73
CA LEU A 127 4.09 -8.79 -5.12
C LEU A 127 5.17 -8.16 -6.01
N LYS A 128 5.93 -8.97 -6.74
CA LYS A 128 6.90 -8.47 -7.73
C LYS A 128 6.35 -8.66 -9.15
N ILE A 129 6.43 -7.62 -9.98
CA ILE A 129 5.90 -7.60 -11.35
C ILE A 129 7.01 -7.17 -12.34
N SER A 130 7.33 -8.00 -13.33
CA SER A 130 8.28 -7.71 -14.45
C SER A 130 7.58 -7.60 -15.82
N LYS A 131 8.23 -7.04 -16.87
CA LYS A 131 7.67 -7.07 -18.24
C LYS A 131 7.70 -8.49 -18.80
N GLY A 132 6.55 -9.12 -18.66
CA GLY A 132 6.08 -10.28 -19.40
C GLY A 132 4.65 -10.46 -18.92
N LYS A 133 3.67 -10.26 -19.81
CA LYS A 133 2.22 -10.39 -19.55
C LYS A 133 1.93 -11.22 -18.30
N TYR A 134 1.39 -10.57 -17.26
CA TYR A 134 0.69 -11.24 -16.16
C TYR A 134 1.43 -12.33 -15.36
N ARG A 135 2.76 -12.32 -15.24
CA ARG A 135 3.41 -13.13 -14.20
C ARG A 135 3.39 -12.39 -12.85
N LYS A 136 2.29 -12.53 -12.11
CA LYS A 136 2.23 -12.24 -10.67
C LYS A 136 3.06 -13.29 -9.94
N GLN A 137 4.31 -12.99 -9.63
CA GLN A 137 5.05 -13.78 -8.64
C GLN A 137 4.67 -13.23 -7.27
N VAL A 138 3.67 -13.85 -6.66
CA VAL A 138 3.27 -13.59 -5.28
C VAL A 138 4.31 -14.26 -4.39
N TYR A 139 5.21 -13.47 -3.80
CA TYR A 139 6.10 -13.97 -2.77
C TYR A 139 5.43 -13.77 -1.43
N PHE A 140 4.76 -14.81 -0.93
CA PHE A 140 4.50 -14.92 0.51
C PHE A 140 5.83 -15.28 1.16
N LEU A 141 6.53 -14.29 1.71
CA LEU A 141 7.70 -14.56 2.53
C LEU A 141 7.19 -15.09 3.88
N ARG A 142 7.36 -16.40 4.10
CA ARG A 142 7.13 -17.09 5.38
C ARG A 142 7.67 -16.29 6.57
#